data_AF-A0A084XV08-F1
#
_entry.id   AF-A0A084XV08-F1
#
_cell.length_a   1.000
_cell.length_b   1.000
_cell.length_c   1.000
_cell.angle_alpha   90.00
_cell.angle_beta   90.00
_cell.angle_gamma   90.00
#
_symmetry.space_group_name_H-M   'P 1'
#
loop_
_entity.id
_entity.type
_entity.pdbx_description
1 polymer ?
#
loop_
_entity_poly.entity_id
_entity_poly.type
_entity_poly.pdbx_seq_one_letter_code
_entity_poly.pdbx_strand_id
1 'polypeptide(L)'
;MAANARQRSRRHWPRGLREVRPGYFAWDPPADVCPFMDSKPPAGGFVLGRMTLQQAISQVTEVYLHLHGKMQKKRLIHTVQSAPDRVSDWIPLYLERVKARDVKTETLAVARRYLVKVEPVLGHLAISVITTRHIADYLATLAGTPRTQQATRSVLLDFFREAIAAGWRADNPVAPTRSERVETQRGRLSLEHFKAIHRWSAANQPAWATRAIELAIVTAQRRADIAAMLFSQTRDGHLWIEQGKGGAKVAIPLGLRLDAVGLTVGDVVARCRDGVLSRYLVHHTAHTGRAKPGSKVRDTTIGQAFAEARDAAGVTVKGKTPPTFHELRSLSLRLYHDQGINAQALAGHKSADMTSVYRDVRGDEWVKVSI
;
A
#
# COMPACT_ATOMS: atom_id res chain seq x y z
N MET A 1 11.65 -49.28 -46.49
CA MET A 1 13.06 -49.69 -46.34
C MET A 1 13.87 -48.77 -47.26
N ALA A 2 14.70 -47.83 -46.81
CA ALA A 2 15.72 -47.90 -45.78
C ALA A 2 15.67 -46.72 -44.79
N ALA A 3 15.95 -46.99 -43.52
CA ALA A 3 16.27 -45.96 -42.54
C ALA A 3 17.59 -45.31 -42.98
N ASN A 4 17.57 -44.02 -43.31
CA ASN A 4 18.78 -43.25 -43.56
C ASN A 4 19.70 -43.39 -42.34
N ALA A 5 20.79 -44.13 -42.50
CA ALA A 5 21.80 -44.30 -41.48
C ALA A 5 22.32 -42.91 -41.08
N ARG A 6 22.17 -42.54 -39.80
CA ARG A 6 22.71 -41.27 -39.30
C ARG A 6 24.21 -41.21 -39.61
N GLN A 7 24.63 -40.26 -40.44
CA GLN A 7 26.05 -39.98 -40.66
C GLN A 7 26.74 -39.81 -39.30
N ARG A 8 27.86 -40.52 -39.09
CA ARG A 8 28.57 -40.60 -37.79
C ARG A 8 28.92 -39.21 -37.22
N SER A 9 29.16 -38.23 -38.09
CA SER A 9 29.45 -36.82 -37.76
C SER A 9 28.25 -36.03 -37.23
N ARG A 10 27.00 -36.48 -37.46
CA ARG A 10 25.76 -35.75 -37.13
C ARG A 10 24.97 -36.38 -35.98
N ARG A 11 25.60 -37.29 -35.22
CA ARG A 11 24.94 -38.06 -34.15
C ARG A 11 24.39 -37.20 -33.01
N HIS A 12 24.97 -36.03 -32.79
CA HIS A 12 24.62 -35.07 -31.74
C HIS A 12 23.56 -34.02 -32.17
N TRP A 13 23.06 -34.10 -33.41
CA TRP A 13 22.09 -33.15 -33.92
C TRP A 13 20.67 -33.58 -33.52
N PRO A 14 19.78 -32.64 -33.17
CA PRO A 14 18.36 -32.90 -33.02
C PRO A 14 17.78 -33.56 -34.27
N ARG A 15 16.78 -34.42 -34.08
CA ARG A 15 16.13 -35.12 -35.20
C ARG A 15 15.50 -34.11 -36.15
N GLY A 16 15.66 -34.34 -37.45
CA GLY A 16 15.15 -33.45 -38.49
C GLY A 16 16.03 -32.22 -38.79
N LEU A 17 17.03 -31.91 -37.96
CA LEU A 17 17.93 -30.79 -38.24
C LEU A 17 18.91 -31.14 -39.36
N ARG A 18 19.02 -30.27 -40.37
CA ARG A 18 19.96 -30.40 -41.48
C ARG A 18 20.65 -29.08 -41.80
N GLU A 19 21.86 -29.20 -42.32
CA GLU A 19 22.63 -28.09 -42.87
C GLU A 19 22.53 -28.17 -44.39
N VAL A 20 21.94 -27.13 -44.98
CA VAL A 20 21.66 -27.06 -46.43
C VAL A 20 22.92 -26.63 -47.19
N ARG A 21 23.68 -25.70 -46.61
CA ARG A 21 24.98 -25.22 -47.06
C ARG A 21 25.77 -24.72 -45.84
N PRO A 22 27.10 -24.57 -45.91
CA PRO A 22 27.91 -24.20 -44.75
C PRO A 22 27.34 -23.01 -43.96
N GLY A 23 26.98 -23.25 -42.70
CA GLY A 23 26.41 -22.26 -41.79
C GLY A 23 24.94 -21.90 -42.04
N TYR A 24 24.20 -22.64 -42.88
CA TYR A 24 22.80 -22.39 -43.19
C TYR A 24 21.94 -23.62 -42.89
N PHE A 25 21.00 -23.49 -41.96
CA PHE A 25 20.28 -24.62 -41.37
C PHE A 25 18.78 -24.62 -41.74
N ALA A 26 18.21 -25.82 -41.75
CA ALA A 26 16.77 -26.05 -41.88
C ALA A 26 16.36 -27.24 -40.99
N TRP A 27 15.11 -27.27 -40.59
CA TRP A 27 14.54 -28.35 -39.78
C TRP A 27 13.35 -28.98 -40.49
N ASP A 28 13.44 -30.27 -40.74
CA ASP A 28 12.41 -31.10 -41.35
C ASP A 28 11.77 -31.98 -40.26
N PRO A 29 10.55 -31.67 -39.79
CA PRO A 29 9.94 -32.39 -38.69
C PRO A 29 9.77 -33.88 -39.02
N PRO A 30 10.29 -34.80 -38.19
CA PRO A 30 10.05 -36.22 -38.38
C PRO A 30 8.55 -36.58 -38.35
N ALA A 31 8.17 -37.65 -39.02
CA ALA A 31 6.76 -38.07 -39.15
C ALA A 31 6.05 -38.29 -37.81
N ASP A 32 6.77 -38.72 -36.76
CA ASP A 32 6.25 -38.89 -35.40
C ASP A 32 6.07 -37.57 -34.63
N VAL A 33 6.58 -36.46 -35.16
CA VAL A 33 6.48 -35.11 -34.57
C VAL A 33 5.35 -34.31 -35.19
N CYS A 34 5.07 -34.54 -36.48
CA CYS A 34 4.01 -33.87 -37.23
C CYS A 34 2.63 -33.88 -36.55
N PRO A 35 2.16 -34.96 -35.88
CA PRO A 35 0.86 -34.97 -35.20
C PRO A 35 0.73 -33.98 -34.05
N PHE A 36 1.84 -33.48 -33.50
CA PHE A 36 1.86 -32.52 -32.40
C PHE A 36 1.87 -31.06 -32.87
N MET A 37 1.91 -30.81 -34.19
CA MET A 37 1.99 -29.47 -34.77
C MET A 37 0.61 -28.98 -35.21
N ASP A 38 0.32 -27.70 -34.99
CA ASP A 38 -0.96 -27.08 -35.38
C ASP A 38 -1.10 -26.90 -36.91
N SER A 39 0.00 -26.95 -37.65
CA SER A 39 0.03 -26.77 -39.09
C SER A 39 0.96 -27.77 -39.77
N LYS A 40 0.60 -28.16 -41.00
CA LYS A 40 1.41 -29.08 -41.81
C LYS A 40 2.73 -28.40 -42.18
N PRO A 41 3.89 -29.09 -42.03
CA PRO A 41 5.16 -28.50 -42.42
C PRO A 41 5.21 -28.17 -43.92
N PRO A 42 5.85 -27.06 -44.30
CA PRO A 42 6.01 -26.68 -45.70
C PRO A 42 6.88 -27.71 -46.45
N ALA A 43 6.71 -27.78 -47.77
CA ALA A 43 7.53 -28.66 -48.62
C ALA A 43 9.02 -28.26 -48.49
N GLY A 44 9.81 -29.15 -47.90
CA GLY A 44 11.22 -28.88 -47.57
C GLY A 44 11.47 -28.39 -46.13
N GLY A 45 10.48 -28.41 -45.24
CA GLY A 45 10.66 -28.09 -43.83
C GLY A 45 10.87 -26.60 -43.53
N PHE A 46 11.14 -26.27 -42.27
CA PHE A 46 11.30 -24.90 -41.79
C PHE A 46 12.73 -24.43 -41.98
N VAL A 47 12.91 -23.28 -42.64
CA VAL A 47 14.22 -22.66 -42.84
C VAL A 47 14.61 -21.89 -41.58
N LEU A 48 15.75 -22.25 -40.97
CA LEU A 48 16.30 -21.54 -39.81
C LEU A 48 17.19 -20.37 -40.26
N GLY A 49 17.85 -20.49 -41.41
CA GLY A 49 18.70 -19.45 -41.98
C GLY A 49 20.17 -19.59 -41.58
N ARG A 50 20.94 -18.51 -41.73
CA ARG A 50 22.39 -18.49 -41.44
C ARG A 50 22.63 -18.32 -39.94
N MET A 51 23.25 -19.31 -39.29
CA MET A 51 23.52 -19.29 -37.84
C MET A 51 24.62 -20.31 -37.46
N THR A 52 25.03 -20.36 -36.20
CA THR A 52 25.93 -21.41 -35.71
C THR A 52 25.16 -22.72 -35.48
N LEU A 53 25.86 -23.86 -35.52
CA LEU A 53 25.25 -25.16 -35.23
C LEU A 53 24.59 -25.18 -33.84
N GLN A 54 25.21 -24.56 -32.82
CA GLN A 54 24.67 -24.51 -31.47
C GLN A 54 23.33 -23.75 -31.42
N GLN A 55 23.23 -22.64 -32.14
CA GLN A 55 21.97 -21.87 -32.25
C GLN A 55 20.88 -22.71 -32.95
N ALA A 56 21.23 -23.41 -34.02
CA ALA A 56 20.32 -24.27 -34.75
C ALA A 56 19.81 -25.44 -33.88
N ILE A 57 20.71 -26.06 -33.10
CA ILE A 57 20.37 -27.12 -32.14
C ILE A 57 19.42 -26.58 -31.07
N SER A 58 19.68 -25.39 -30.53
CA SER A 58 18.84 -24.76 -29.50
C SER A 58 17.42 -24.51 -30.00
N GLN A 59 17.24 -23.90 -31.17
CA GLN A 59 15.92 -23.60 -31.73
C GLN A 59 15.09 -24.86 -31.96
N VAL A 60 15.70 -25.91 -32.54
CA VAL A 60 14.98 -27.18 -32.77
C VAL A 60 14.63 -27.87 -31.44
N THR A 61 15.51 -27.80 -30.45
CA THR A 61 15.25 -28.38 -29.12
C THR A 61 14.08 -27.69 -28.42
N GLU A 62 13.96 -26.37 -28.56
CA GLU A 62 12.83 -25.59 -28.03
C GLU A 62 11.50 -26.00 -28.66
N VAL A 63 11.47 -26.20 -29.98
CA VAL A 63 10.28 -26.72 -30.68
C VAL A 63 9.87 -28.09 -30.14
N TYR A 64 10.81 -29.01 -29.95
CA TYR A 64 10.51 -30.32 -29.35
C TYR A 64 9.92 -30.22 -27.94
N LEU A 65 10.43 -29.31 -27.11
CA LEU A 65 9.90 -29.09 -25.75
C LEU A 65 8.48 -28.52 -25.78
N HIS A 66 8.19 -27.63 -26.74
CA HIS A 66 6.87 -27.06 -26.94
C HIS A 66 5.85 -28.10 -27.42
N LEU A 67 6.15 -28.80 -28.51
CA LEU A 67 5.25 -29.79 -29.12
C LEU A 67 4.90 -30.95 -28.18
N HIS A 68 5.82 -31.35 -27.31
CA HIS A 68 5.57 -32.39 -26.31
C HIS A 68 4.89 -31.89 -25.02
N GLY A 69 4.43 -30.64 -24.97
CA GLY A 69 3.78 -30.05 -23.79
C GLY A 69 4.68 -29.96 -22.57
N LYS A 70 6.00 -30.07 -22.75
CA LYS A 70 6.99 -30.09 -21.66
C LYS A 70 7.46 -28.68 -21.26
N MET A 71 7.01 -27.64 -21.96
CA MET A 71 7.23 -26.23 -21.60
C MET A 71 6.69 -25.88 -20.20
N GLN A 72 5.60 -26.54 -19.77
CA GLN A 72 4.98 -26.33 -18.45
C GLN A 72 5.63 -27.14 -17.32
N LYS A 73 6.57 -28.04 -17.64
CA LYS A 73 7.30 -28.82 -16.63
C LYS A 73 8.50 -28.01 -16.12
N LYS A 74 8.81 -28.16 -14.83
CA LYS A 74 9.95 -27.53 -14.15
C LYS A 74 11.23 -27.69 -14.98
N ARG A 75 11.73 -26.59 -15.54
CA ARG A 75 12.95 -26.57 -16.37
C ARG A 75 14.18 -26.46 -15.49
N LEU A 76 15.26 -27.13 -15.90
CA LEU A 76 16.57 -27.03 -15.25
C LEU A 76 17.05 -25.58 -15.10
N ILE A 77 16.64 -24.69 -16.02
CA ILE A 77 16.95 -23.26 -15.93
C ILE A 77 16.43 -22.60 -14.64
N HIS A 78 15.29 -23.03 -14.08
CA HIS A 78 14.80 -22.51 -12.80
C HIS A 78 15.70 -22.93 -11.64
N THR A 79 16.25 -24.16 -11.71
CA THR A 79 17.25 -24.67 -10.77
C THR A 79 18.61 -23.98 -10.95
N VAL A 80 19.00 -23.65 -12.19
CA VAL A 80 20.27 -23.01 -12.53
C VAL A 80 20.25 -21.49 -12.26
N GLN A 81 19.09 -20.84 -12.39
CA GLN A 81 18.92 -19.41 -12.16
C GLN A 81 18.55 -19.06 -10.71
N SER A 82 18.43 -20.05 -9.82
CA SER A 82 17.94 -19.84 -8.45
C SER A 82 16.59 -19.10 -8.41
N ALA A 83 15.74 -19.31 -9.43
CA ALA A 83 14.42 -18.71 -9.47
C ALA A 83 13.63 -19.34 -8.31
N PRO A 84 13.12 -18.55 -7.36
CA PRO A 84 12.33 -19.13 -6.29
C PRO A 84 11.09 -19.83 -6.87
N ASP A 85 10.55 -20.80 -6.16
CA ASP A 85 9.49 -21.69 -6.69
C ASP A 85 8.22 -21.56 -5.85
N ARG A 86 8.40 -21.36 -4.54
CA ARG A 86 7.33 -21.32 -3.57
C ARG A 86 6.95 -19.89 -3.19
N VAL A 87 5.75 -19.76 -2.62
CA VAL A 87 5.27 -18.50 -2.05
C VAL A 87 6.23 -17.99 -0.97
N SER A 88 6.77 -18.87 -0.11
CA SER A 88 7.78 -18.51 0.90
C SER A 88 9.00 -17.84 0.30
N ASP A 89 9.51 -18.38 -0.80
CA ASP A 89 10.75 -17.92 -1.41
C ASP A 89 10.53 -16.63 -2.22
N TRP A 90 9.30 -16.37 -2.67
CA TRP A 90 8.93 -15.14 -3.36
C TRP A 90 8.68 -13.95 -2.43
N ILE A 91 8.20 -14.18 -1.20
CA ILE A 91 7.96 -13.12 -0.21
C ILE A 91 9.16 -12.16 -0.05
N PRO A 92 10.40 -12.61 0.20
CA PRO A 92 11.52 -11.70 0.35
C PRO A 92 11.81 -10.91 -0.94
N LEU A 93 11.72 -11.54 -2.12
CA LEU A 93 11.93 -10.85 -3.40
C LEU A 93 10.87 -9.79 -3.68
N TYR A 94 9.60 -10.11 -3.40
CA TYR A 94 8.51 -9.14 -3.51
C TYR A 94 8.74 -7.95 -2.58
N LEU A 95 9.17 -8.18 -1.34
CA LEU A 95 9.44 -7.09 -0.39
C LEU A 95 10.60 -6.19 -0.85
N GLU A 96 11.65 -6.74 -1.47
CA GLU A 96 12.70 -5.92 -2.09
C GLU A 96 12.18 -5.12 -3.29
N ARG A 97 11.29 -5.70 -4.10
CA ARG A 97 10.62 -4.95 -5.18
C ARG A 97 9.76 -3.82 -4.65
N VAL A 98 8.97 -4.05 -3.59
CA VAL A 98 8.18 -3.00 -2.94
C VAL A 98 9.09 -1.88 -2.45
N LYS A 99 10.21 -2.23 -1.80
CA LYS A 99 11.21 -1.26 -1.31
C LYS A 99 11.82 -0.43 -2.45
N ALA A 100 12.06 -1.03 -3.62
CA ALA A 100 12.61 -0.35 -4.79
C ALA A 100 11.67 0.67 -5.43
N ARG A 101 10.35 0.64 -5.14
CA ARG A 101 9.34 1.56 -5.69
C ARG A 101 9.31 2.95 -5.02
N ASP A 102 10.34 3.31 -4.27
CA ASP A 102 10.40 4.56 -3.48
C ASP A 102 9.16 4.75 -2.56
N VAL A 103 8.68 3.64 -1.98
CA VAL A 103 7.57 3.68 -1.02
C VAL A 103 8.07 4.00 0.38
N LYS A 104 7.19 4.58 1.19
CA LYS A 104 7.48 4.81 2.61
C LYS A 104 7.69 3.50 3.36
N THR A 105 8.55 3.55 4.38
CA THR A 105 8.85 2.44 5.29
C THR A 105 7.60 1.78 5.88
N GLU A 106 6.59 2.58 6.23
CA GLU A 106 5.31 2.08 6.76
C GLU A 106 4.56 1.22 5.73
N THR A 107 4.58 1.59 4.44
CA THR A 107 3.91 0.80 3.38
C THR A 107 4.56 -0.58 3.24
N LEU A 108 5.89 -0.65 3.30
CA LEU A 108 6.63 -1.91 3.31
C LEU A 108 6.32 -2.75 4.56
N ALA A 109 6.28 -2.11 5.74
CA ALA A 109 5.94 -2.76 7.00
C ALA A 109 4.53 -3.37 6.96
N VAL A 110 3.56 -2.66 6.37
CA VAL A 110 2.19 -3.14 6.17
C VAL A 110 2.16 -4.36 5.26
N ALA A 111 2.84 -4.33 4.11
CA ALA A 111 2.92 -5.48 3.21
C ALA A 111 3.52 -6.71 3.91
N ARG A 112 4.65 -6.54 4.62
CA ARG A 112 5.29 -7.59 5.43
C ARG A 112 4.34 -8.17 6.46
N ARG A 113 3.61 -7.32 7.20
CA ARG A 113 2.66 -7.75 8.24
C ARG A 113 1.58 -8.68 7.71
N TYR A 114 1.07 -8.43 6.50
CA TYR A 114 0.07 -9.31 5.89
C TYR A 114 0.70 -10.60 5.36
N LEU A 115 1.87 -10.52 4.70
CA LEU A 115 2.53 -11.69 4.13
C LEU A 115 3.02 -12.70 5.17
N VAL A 116 3.46 -12.24 6.36
CA VAL A 116 3.80 -13.11 7.50
C VAL A 116 2.62 -13.99 7.93
N LYS A 117 1.38 -13.54 7.71
CA LYS A 117 0.17 -14.34 8.00
C LYS A 117 -0.23 -15.26 6.84
N VAL A 118 0.24 -14.97 5.63
CA VAL A 118 -0.03 -15.79 4.43
C VAL A 118 0.94 -16.96 4.37
N GLU A 119 2.19 -16.72 4.74
CA GLU A 119 3.30 -17.67 4.62
C GLU A 119 3.04 -19.04 5.29
N PRO A 120 2.49 -19.14 6.53
CA PRO A 120 2.24 -20.45 7.14
C PRO A 120 1.19 -21.28 6.39
N VAL A 121 0.26 -20.64 5.68
CA VAL A 121 -0.87 -21.31 5.01
C VAL A 121 -0.53 -21.65 3.56
N LEU A 122 0.04 -20.72 2.81
CA LEU A 122 0.28 -20.86 1.37
C LEU A 122 1.77 -20.95 1.02
N GLY A 123 2.67 -20.71 1.98
CA GLY A 123 4.11 -20.59 1.76
C GLY A 123 4.75 -21.82 1.12
N HIS A 124 4.28 -23.01 1.47
CA HIS A 124 4.81 -24.28 0.98
C HIS A 124 4.42 -24.61 -0.47
N LEU A 125 3.40 -23.92 -1.02
CA LEU A 125 2.91 -24.16 -2.36
C LEU A 125 3.73 -23.39 -3.40
N ALA A 126 3.86 -23.99 -4.59
CA ALA A 126 4.47 -23.32 -5.73
C ALA A 126 3.59 -22.18 -6.22
N ILE A 127 4.19 -21.07 -6.67
CA ILE A 127 3.44 -19.88 -7.13
C ILE A 127 2.52 -20.19 -8.31
N SER A 128 2.96 -21.07 -9.20
CA SER A 128 2.20 -21.52 -10.37
C SER A 128 0.99 -22.40 -10.01
N VAL A 129 1.01 -23.04 -8.84
CA VAL A 129 -0.05 -23.95 -8.36
C VAL A 129 -1.13 -23.21 -7.57
N ILE A 130 -0.87 -21.98 -7.12
CA ILE A 130 -1.88 -21.20 -6.37
C ILE A 130 -3.09 -20.90 -7.27
N THR A 131 -4.23 -21.49 -6.90
CA THR A 131 -5.53 -21.30 -7.55
C THR A 131 -6.36 -20.23 -6.85
N THR A 132 -7.41 -19.75 -7.52
CA THR A 132 -8.43 -18.86 -6.93
C THR A 132 -9.06 -19.47 -5.67
N ARG A 133 -9.24 -20.79 -5.63
CA ARG A 133 -9.80 -21.49 -4.47
C ARG A 133 -8.90 -21.37 -3.24
N HIS A 134 -7.58 -21.57 -3.37
CA HIS A 134 -6.64 -21.36 -2.27
C HIS A 134 -6.71 -19.94 -1.70
N ILE A 135 -6.84 -18.94 -2.58
CA ILE A 135 -7.00 -17.54 -2.16
C ILE A 135 -8.33 -17.31 -1.46
N ALA A 136 -9.43 -17.82 -2.03
CA ALA A 136 -10.76 -17.67 -1.44
C ALA A 136 -10.86 -18.33 -0.07
N ASP A 137 -10.34 -19.55 0.07
CA ASP A 137 -10.31 -20.29 1.33
C ASP A 137 -9.50 -19.53 2.40
N TYR A 138 -8.34 -18.98 2.04
CA TYR A 138 -7.56 -18.15 2.94
C TYR A 138 -8.29 -16.85 3.33
N LEU A 139 -8.89 -16.13 2.36
CA LEU A 139 -9.65 -14.91 2.66
C LEU A 139 -10.88 -15.20 3.52
N ALA A 140 -11.52 -16.36 3.39
CA ALA A 140 -12.65 -16.77 4.21
C ALA A 140 -12.27 -16.88 5.70
N THR A 141 -11.03 -17.28 6.02
CA THR A 141 -10.53 -17.27 7.41
C THR A 141 -10.52 -15.87 8.05
N LEU A 142 -10.57 -14.81 7.22
CA LEU A 142 -10.54 -13.41 7.65
C LEU A 142 -11.94 -12.76 7.66
N ALA A 143 -13.03 -13.53 7.43
CA ALA A 143 -14.39 -13.00 7.32
C ALA A 143 -14.84 -12.19 8.57
N GLY A 144 -14.39 -12.59 9.77
CA GLY A 144 -14.65 -11.83 11.01
C GLY A 144 -13.93 -10.47 11.09
N THR A 145 -13.02 -10.17 10.15
CA THR A 145 -12.29 -8.90 10.07
C THR A 145 -12.30 -8.33 8.63
N PRO A 146 -13.45 -7.85 8.12
CA PRO A 146 -13.60 -7.49 6.71
C PRO A 146 -12.57 -6.47 6.18
N ARG A 147 -12.17 -5.47 6.97
CA ARG A 147 -11.12 -4.51 6.60
C ARG A 147 -9.75 -5.17 6.42
N THR A 148 -9.42 -6.13 7.29
CA THR A 148 -8.19 -6.91 7.19
C THR A 148 -8.23 -7.79 5.95
N GLN A 149 -9.36 -8.46 5.69
CA GLN A 149 -9.57 -9.25 4.48
C GLN A 149 -9.34 -8.42 3.21
N GLN A 150 -9.95 -7.22 3.11
CA GLN A 150 -9.76 -6.29 1.99
C GLN A 150 -8.28 -5.89 1.80
N ALA A 151 -7.60 -5.53 2.90
CA ALA A 151 -6.20 -5.11 2.84
C ALA A 151 -5.28 -6.27 2.43
N THR A 152 -5.49 -7.46 2.98
CA THR A 152 -4.77 -8.67 2.60
C THR A 152 -5.00 -9.01 1.13
N ARG A 153 -6.25 -8.96 0.64
CA ARG A 153 -6.56 -9.15 -0.79
C ARG A 153 -5.83 -8.15 -1.66
N SER A 154 -5.77 -6.88 -1.27
CA SER A 154 -5.07 -5.83 -2.00
C SER A 154 -3.55 -6.11 -2.11
N VAL A 155 -2.92 -6.52 -1.00
CA VAL A 155 -1.50 -6.91 -1.00
C VAL A 155 -1.27 -8.14 -1.88
N LEU A 156 -2.14 -9.16 -1.80
CA LEU A 156 -2.02 -10.36 -2.62
C LEU A 156 -2.21 -10.08 -4.12
N LEU A 157 -3.10 -9.15 -4.50
CA LEU A 157 -3.25 -8.72 -5.88
C LEU A 157 -1.94 -8.17 -6.44
N ASP A 158 -1.27 -7.30 -5.69
CA ASP A 158 0.00 -6.71 -6.10
C ASP A 158 1.15 -7.73 -6.07
N PHE A 159 1.19 -8.58 -5.04
CA PHE A 159 2.13 -9.69 -4.89
C PHE A 159 2.14 -10.63 -6.10
N PHE A 160 0.96 -11.03 -6.58
CA PHE A 160 0.84 -11.88 -7.76
C PHE A 160 1.01 -11.09 -9.07
N ARG A 161 0.71 -9.79 -9.11
CA ARG A 161 1.04 -8.94 -10.27
C ARG A 161 2.55 -8.88 -10.50
N GLU A 162 3.33 -8.73 -9.43
CA GLU A 162 4.79 -8.78 -9.50
C GLU A 162 5.32 -10.15 -9.91
N ALA A 163 4.67 -11.24 -9.46
CA ALA A 163 5.03 -12.59 -9.87
C ALA A 163 4.80 -12.80 -11.38
N ILE A 164 3.71 -12.25 -11.93
CA ILE A 164 3.44 -12.26 -13.38
C ILE A 164 4.52 -11.47 -14.12
N ALA A 165 4.83 -10.24 -13.68
CA ALA A 165 5.87 -9.42 -14.28
C ALA A 165 7.26 -10.08 -14.23
N ALA A 166 7.50 -10.93 -13.22
CA ALA A 166 8.71 -11.74 -13.10
C ALA A 166 8.74 -12.98 -14.01
N GLY A 167 7.63 -13.35 -14.65
CA GLY A 167 7.51 -14.55 -15.49
C GLY A 167 7.22 -15.85 -14.73
N TRP A 168 6.72 -15.78 -13.50
CA TRP A 168 6.54 -16.96 -12.64
C TRP A 168 5.18 -17.62 -12.76
N ARG A 169 4.21 -16.86 -13.26
CA ARG A 169 2.88 -17.34 -13.59
C ARG A 169 2.24 -16.43 -14.62
N ALA A 170 1.21 -16.92 -15.31
CA ALA A 170 0.57 -16.21 -16.41
C ALA A 170 -0.61 -15.32 -15.97
N ASP A 171 -1.28 -15.66 -14.87
CA ASP A 171 -2.54 -15.05 -14.44
C ASP A 171 -2.48 -14.59 -12.97
N ASN A 172 -3.47 -13.80 -12.52
CA ASN A 172 -3.59 -13.41 -11.11
C ASN A 172 -4.75 -14.18 -10.44
N PRO A 173 -4.47 -15.11 -9.51
CA PRO A 173 -5.49 -15.97 -8.91
C PRO A 173 -6.37 -15.21 -7.92
N VAL A 174 -5.95 -14.02 -7.51
CA VAL A 174 -6.68 -13.16 -6.57
C VAL A 174 -7.74 -12.34 -7.30
N ALA A 175 -7.54 -12.04 -8.58
CA ALA A 175 -8.42 -11.15 -9.36
C ALA A 175 -9.90 -11.57 -9.34
N PRO A 176 -10.27 -12.86 -9.47
CA PRO A 176 -11.68 -13.27 -9.48
C PRO A 176 -12.36 -13.19 -8.10
N THR A 177 -11.58 -13.15 -7.00
CA THR A 177 -12.13 -13.05 -5.64
C THR A 177 -12.76 -11.68 -5.41
N ARG A 178 -13.70 -11.58 -4.47
CA ARG A 178 -14.30 -10.31 -4.06
C ARG A 178 -14.16 -10.13 -2.55
N SER A 179 -14.12 -8.88 -2.12
CA SER A 179 -14.27 -8.53 -0.71
C SER A 179 -15.59 -7.79 -0.54
N GLU A 180 -16.28 -8.03 0.56
CA GLU A 180 -17.51 -7.32 0.89
C GLU A 180 -17.25 -5.82 1.04
N ARG A 181 -18.26 -5.00 0.75
CA ARG A 181 -18.18 -3.57 0.99
C ARG A 181 -18.29 -3.31 2.49
N VAL A 182 -17.30 -2.63 3.05
CA VAL A 182 -17.25 -2.34 4.49
C VAL A 182 -17.51 -0.85 4.70
N GLU A 183 -18.64 -0.55 5.32
CA GLU A 183 -18.97 0.82 5.71
C GLU A 183 -18.07 1.33 6.83
N THR A 184 -17.95 2.65 6.94
CA THR A 184 -17.12 3.26 7.98
C THR A 184 -17.93 3.44 9.25
N GLN A 185 -17.61 2.62 10.25
CA GLN A 185 -18.30 2.61 11.55
C GLN A 185 -17.88 3.74 12.49
N ARG A 186 -16.93 4.61 12.11
CA ARG A 186 -16.44 5.69 12.98
C ARG A 186 -17.35 6.90 12.90
N GLY A 187 -17.91 7.28 14.05
CA GLY A 187 -18.73 8.47 14.21
C GLY A 187 -17.92 9.76 14.05
N ARG A 188 -18.59 10.81 13.58
CA ARG A 188 -18.06 12.17 13.49
C ARG A 188 -18.01 12.83 14.86
N LEU A 189 -17.03 13.71 15.03
CA LEU A 189 -16.93 14.57 16.21
C LEU A 189 -17.75 15.84 15.97
N SER A 190 -18.75 16.11 16.81
CA SER A 190 -19.50 17.38 16.80
C SER A 190 -18.73 18.47 17.53
N LEU A 191 -19.13 19.74 17.33
CA LEU A 191 -18.55 20.88 18.06
C LEU A 191 -18.76 20.75 19.58
N GLU A 192 -19.92 20.28 20.01
CA GLU A 192 -20.23 20.09 21.44
C GLU A 192 -19.40 18.97 22.06
N HIS A 193 -19.22 17.85 21.35
CA HIS A 193 -18.30 16.79 21.78
C HIS A 193 -16.85 17.30 21.85
N PHE A 194 -16.41 18.10 20.87
CA PHE A 194 -15.09 18.72 20.92
C PHE A 194 -14.92 19.59 22.18
N LYS A 195 -15.88 20.49 22.47
CA LYS A 195 -15.82 21.37 23.65
C LYS A 195 -15.77 20.57 24.96
N ALA A 196 -16.54 19.49 25.07
CA ALA A 196 -16.51 18.62 26.25
C ALA A 196 -15.13 17.98 26.45
N ILE A 197 -14.54 17.42 25.39
CA ILE A 197 -13.21 16.80 25.41
C ILE A 197 -12.13 17.84 25.74
N HIS A 198 -12.19 19.01 25.10
CA HIS A 198 -11.22 20.09 25.31
C HIS A 198 -11.22 20.57 26.76
N ARG A 199 -12.41 20.81 27.35
CA ARG A 199 -12.55 21.19 28.77
C ARG A 199 -11.97 20.13 29.71
N TRP A 200 -12.31 18.85 29.49
CA TRP A 200 -11.80 17.78 30.34
C TRP A 200 -10.28 17.64 30.22
N SER A 201 -9.73 17.67 29.00
CA SER A 201 -8.28 17.61 28.76
C SER A 201 -7.55 18.76 29.46
N ALA A 202 -8.06 19.99 29.33
CA ALA A 202 -7.46 21.17 29.93
C ALA A 202 -7.37 21.10 31.47
N ALA A 203 -8.32 20.43 32.11
CA ALA A 203 -8.37 20.30 33.56
C ALA A 203 -7.59 19.08 34.10
N ASN A 204 -7.45 18.00 33.31
CA ASN A 204 -7.01 16.70 33.83
C ASN A 204 -5.77 16.12 33.15
N GLN A 205 -5.32 16.67 32.03
CA GLN A 205 -4.18 16.15 31.28
C GLN A 205 -2.99 17.12 31.27
N PRO A 206 -1.77 16.61 31.00
CA PRO A 206 -0.63 17.48 30.76
C PRO A 206 -0.93 18.48 29.63
N ALA A 207 -0.42 19.71 29.76
CA ALA A 207 -0.70 20.81 28.85
C ALA A 207 -0.52 20.44 27.36
N TRP A 208 0.51 19.65 27.02
CA TRP A 208 0.77 19.21 25.65
C TRP A 208 -0.42 18.47 25.01
N ALA A 209 -1.24 17.74 25.79
CA ALA A 209 -2.38 16.99 25.27
C ALA A 209 -3.46 17.95 24.78
N THR A 210 -3.79 18.95 25.60
CA THR A 210 -4.73 20.02 25.23
C THR A 210 -4.20 20.83 24.05
N ARG A 211 -2.90 21.17 24.03
CA ARG A 211 -2.28 21.88 22.90
C ARG A 211 -2.33 21.08 21.60
N ALA A 212 -2.15 19.77 21.65
CA ALA A 212 -2.29 18.92 20.47
C ALA A 212 -3.73 18.94 19.92
N ILE A 213 -4.74 18.94 20.80
CA ILE A 213 -6.16 19.06 20.43
C ILE A 213 -6.44 20.40 19.76
N GLU A 214 -5.98 21.49 20.39
CA GLU A 214 -6.13 22.86 19.87
C GLU A 214 -5.44 23.03 18.51
N LEU A 215 -4.19 22.57 18.37
CA LEU A 215 -3.48 22.65 17.09
C LEU A 215 -4.23 21.88 16.00
N ALA A 216 -4.74 20.69 16.31
CA ALA A 216 -5.45 19.88 15.33
C ALA A 216 -6.76 20.53 14.86
N ILE A 217 -7.50 21.19 15.76
CA ILE A 217 -8.76 21.84 15.39
C ILE A 217 -8.54 23.17 14.63
N VAL A 218 -7.49 23.95 14.94
CA VAL A 218 -7.25 25.23 14.24
C VAL A 218 -6.44 25.08 12.94
N THR A 219 -5.62 24.03 12.80
CA THR A 219 -4.80 23.84 11.59
C THR A 219 -5.34 22.77 10.64
N ALA A 220 -6.31 21.98 11.09
CA ALA A 220 -6.80 20.78 10.42
C ALA A 220 -5.72 19.72 10.12
N GLN A 221 -4.51 19.77 10.68
CA GLN A 221 -3.43 18.85 10.25
C GLN A 221 -3.57 17.43 10.83
N ARG A 222 -2.89 16.45 10.21
CA ARG A 222 -2.96 15.06 10.67
C ARG A 222 -2.16 14.91 11.96
N ARG A 223 -2.57 13.97 12.82
CA ARG A 223 -1.91 13.68 14.12
C ARG A 223 -0.39 13.54 14.04
N ALA A 224 0.13 12.83 13.03
CA ALA A 224 1.57 12.66 12.85
C ALA A 224 2.27 13.97 12.48
N ASP A 225 1.62 14.83 11.69
CA ASP A 225 2.11 16.16 11.33
C ASP A 225 2.10 17.06 12.57
N ILE A 226 1.02 17.06 13.36
CA ILE A 226 0.89 17.77 14.66
C ILE A 226 2.03 17.39 15.61
N ALA A 227 2.29 16.08 15.79
CA ALA A 227 3.37 15.62 16.64
C ALA A 227 4.75 16.10 16.17
N ALA A 228 4.93 16.32 14.85
CA ALA A 228 6.19 16.70 14.25
C ALA A 228 6.40 18.22 14.11
N MET A 229 5.38 19.05 14.42
CA MET A 229 5.46 20.51 14.27
C MET A 229 6.59 21.10 15.11
N LEU A 230 7.29 22.07 14.53
CA LEU A 230 8.45 22.74 15.13
C LEU A 230 8.20 24.23 15.31
N PHE A 231 8.75 24.82 16.37
CA PHE A 231 8.64 26.27 16.57
C PHE A 231 9.32 27.06 15.45
N SER A 232 10.38 26.52 14.85
CA SER A 232 11.08 27.12 13.71
C SER A 232 10.26 27.14 12.42
N GLN A 233 9.12 26.45 12.37
CA GLN A 233 8.19 26.52 11.25
C GLN A 233 7.30 27.76 11.30
N THR A 234 7.30 28.48 12.42
CA THR A 234 6.61 29.76 12.57
C THR A 234 7.52 30.88 12.09
N ARG A 235 7.22 31.46 10.92
CA ARG A 235 7.97 32.55 10.30
C ARG A 235 7.11 33.32 9.29
N ASP A 236 7.44 34.59 9.07
CA ASP A 236 6.76 35.45 8.08
C ASP A 236 5.23 35.50 8.27
N GLY A 237 4.77 35.52 9.52
CA GLY A 237 3.34 35.52 9.86
C GLY A 237 2.59 34.22 9.58
N HIS A 238 3.29 33.12 9.27
CA HIS A 238 2.70 31.82 8.92
C HIS A 238 3.32 30.65 9.70
N LEU A 239 2.56 29.58 9.84
CA LEU A 239 3.02 28.25 10.25
C LEU A 239 3.21 27.38 8.99
N TRP A 240 4.47 27.05 8.70
CA TRP A 240 4.87 26.31 7.50
C TRP A 240 4.95 24.81 7.76
N ILE A 241 4.10 24.01 7.11
CA ILE A 241 3.99 22.58 7.37
C ILE A 241 4.24 21.80 6.07
N GLU A 242 5.20 20.88 6.12
CA GLU A 242 5.37 19.84 5.12
C GLU A 242 4.70 18.57 5.62
N GLN A 243 3.57 18.21 5.00
CA GLN A 243 2.79 17.06 5.42
C GLN A 243 3.55 15.78 5.11
N GLY A 244 3.72 14.91 6.10
CA GLY A 244 4.29 13.60 5.90
C GLY A 244 3.50 12.86 4.84
N LYS A 245 2.21 12.56 5.10
CA LYS A 245 1.35 11.87 4.12
C LYS A 245 0.94 12.79 2.97
N GLY A 246 1.26 12.39 1.73
CA GLY A 246 0.89 13.12 0.51
C GLY A 246 1.89 14.20 0.08
N GLY A 247 2.82 14.61 0.95
CA GLY A 247 3.90 15.54 0.62
C GLY A 247 3.45 16.98 0.37
N ALA A 248 2.22 17.34 0.72
CA ALA A 248 1.71 18.69 0.52
C ALA A 248 2.44 19.69 1.43
N LYS A 249 2.76 20.86 0.90
CA LYS A 249 3.33 21.97 1.67
C LYS A 249 2.25 23.04 1.84
N VAL A 250 1.96 23.41 3.08
CA VAL A 250 0.95 24.42 3.42
C VAL A 250 1.56 25.48 4.32
N ALA A 251 1.27 26.74 4.04
CA ALA A 251 1.60 27.86 4.91
C ALA A 251 0.29 28.39 5.49
N ILE A 252 0.09 28.23 6.79
CA ILE A 252 -1.17 28.62 7.45
C ILE A 252 -0.94 29.96 8.15
N PRO A 253 -1.70 31.03 7.83
CA PRO A 253 -1.55 32.31 8.49
C PRO A 253 -1.74 32.17 10.00
N LEU A 254 -0.88 32.78 10.81
CA LEU A 254 -1.02 32.78 12.27
C LEU A 254 -2.29 33.51 12.71
N GLY A 255 -2.73 34.51 11.93
CA GLY A 255 -4.00 35.21 12.16
C GLY A 255 -5.25 34.42 11.76
N LEU A 256 -5.13 33.22 11.16
CA LEU A 256 -6.30 32.41 10.81
C LEU A 256 -7.07 32.03 12.08
N ARG A 257 -8.32 32.45 12.16
CA ARG A 257 -9.21 32.24 13.31
C ARG A 257 -10.26 31.19 13.00
N LEU A 258 -10.49 30.28 13.94
CA LEU A 258 -11.66 29.41 13.92
C LEU A 258 -12.74 29.96 14.84
N ASP A 259 -13.73 30.67 14.29
CA ASP A 259 -14.72 31.42 15.07
C ASP A 259 -15.49 30.56 16.08
N ALA A 260 -15.89 29.36 15.67
CA ALA A 260 -16.63 28.42 16.53
C ALA A 260 -15.88 27.99 17.81
N VAL A 261 -14.54 28.10 17.82
CA VAL A 261 -13.67 27.78 18.96
C VAL A 261 -13.08 29.04 19.59
N GLY A 262 -13.07 30.15 18.85
CA GLY A 262 -12.59 31.44 19.32
C GLY A 262 -11.08 31.57 19.45
N LEU A 263 -10.31 30.75 18.71
CA LEU A 263 -8.84 30.73 18.75
C LEU A 263 -8.25 30.97 17.36
N THR A 264 -7.14 31.70 17.31
CA THR A 264 -6.28 31.78 16.12
C THR A 264 -5.19 30.71 16.14
N VAL A 265 -4.61 30.42 14.98
CA VAL A 265 -3.42 29.54 14.89
C VAL A 265 -2.27 30.11 15.73
N GLY A 266 -2.06 31.43 15.71
CA GLY A 266 -1.05 32.14 16.48
C GLY A 266 -1.26 32.01 17.99
N ASP A 267 -2.50 32.15 18.48
CA ASP A 267 -2.83 31.97 19.90
C ASP A 267 -2.42 30.58 20.39
N VAL A 268 -2.75 29.55 19.61
CA VAL A 268 -2.44 28.16 19.98
C VAL A 268 -0.94 27.90 19.92
N VAL A 269 -0.24 28.39 18.89
CA VAL A 269 1.23 28.29 18.79
C VAL A 269 1.92 28.98 19.98
N ALA A 270 1.45 30.16 20.38
CA ALA A 270 1.97 30.86 21.55
C ALA A 270 1.73 30.06 22.84
N ARG A 271 0.53 29.49 23.01
CA ARG A 271 0.19 28.64 24.16
C ARG A 271 0.95 27.30 24.22
N CYS A 272 1.59 26.89 23.14
CA CYS A 272 2.51 25.74 23.14
C CYS A 272 3.86 26.07 23.81
N ARG A 273 4.21 27.34 23.96
CA ARG A 273 5.41 27.75 24.70
C ARG A 273 5.17 27.59 26.20
N ASP A 274 6.13 26.97 26.87
CA ASP A 274 6.18 26.85 28.32
C ASP A 274 7.62 27.04 28.80
N GLY A 275 7.87 26.79 30.10
CA GLY A 275 9.21 26.93 30.70
C GLY A 275 10.23 25.88 30.25
N VAL A 276 9.87 24.95 29.37
CA VAL A 276 10.75 23.87 28.91
C VAL A 276 11.25 24.16 27.50
N LEU A 277 12.58 24.16 27.33
CA LEU A 277 13.19 24.34 26.03
C LEU A 277 12.88 23.13 25.12
N SER A 278 12.14 23.36 24.05
CA SER A 278 11.92 22.39 22.99
C SER A 278 11.97 23.02 21.60
N ARG A 279 12.31 22.20 20.61
CA ARG A 279 12.10 22.52 19.19
C ARG A 279 10.68 22.24 18.71
N TYR A 280 9.94 21.37 19.40
CA TYR A 280 8.62 20.89 18.98
C TYR A 280 7.52 21.73 19.62
N LEU A 281 6.39 21.93 18.93
CA LEU A 281 5.21 22.57 19.53
C LEU A 281 4.53 21.66 20.57
N VAL A 282 4.57 20.34 20.35
CA VAL A 282 4.01 19.35 21.26
C VAL A 282 5.17 18.52 21.84
N HIS A 283 5.55 18.85 23.08
CA HIS A 283 6.66 18.23 23.79
C HIS A 283 6.27 17.83 25.22
N HIS A 284 7.04 16.91 25.80
CA HIS A 284 6.94 16.56 27.21
C HIS A 284 7.44 17.72 28.08
N THR A 285 6.68 18.14 29.08
CA THR A 285 7.09 19.17 30.06
C THR A 285 7.80 18.60 31.28
N ALA A 286 7.66 17.30 31.51
CA ALA A 286 8.31 16.56 32.59
C ALA A 286 8.89 15.25 32.05
N HIS A 287 9.65 14.54 32.89
CA HIS A 287 10.08 13.18 32.56
C HIS A 287 8.86 12.27 32.36
N THR A 288 8.85 11.49 31.28
CA THR A 288 7.79 10.51 31.02
C THR A 288 8.41 9.23 30.49
N GLY A 289 8.54 8.22 31.35
CA GLY A 289 9.31 7.02 31.05
C GLY A 289 10.76 7.38 30.71
N ARG A 290 11.20 7.09 29.47
CA ARG A 290 12.55 7.44 28.98
C ARG A 290 12.63 8.82 28.31
N ALA A 291 11.51 9.52 28.14
CA ALA A 291 11.49 10.84 27.52
C ALA A 291 11.88 11.91 28.54
N LYS A 292 12.82 12.79 28.16
CA LYS A 292 13.22 13.97 28.94
C LYS A 292 12.28 15.14 28.65
N PRO A 293 12.18 16.14 29.55
CA PRO A 293 11.56 17.42 29.24
C PRO A 293 12.09 17.99 27.91
N GLY A 294 11.19 18.52 27.08
CA GLY A 294 11.48 19.05 25.75
C GLY A 294 11.48 18.00 24.64
N SER A 295 11.38 16.71 24.97
CA SER A 295 11.31 15.63 23.98
C SER A 295 9.97 15.65 23.23
N LYS A 296 10.01 15.29 21.94
CA LYS A 296 8.82 15.10 21.09
C LYS A 296 7.84 14.11 21.71
N VAL A 297 6.55 14.46 21.74
CA VAL A 297 5.48 13.50 22.05
C VAL A 297 5.20 12.62 20.83
N ARG A 298 5.07 11.30 21.04
CA ARG A 298 4.75 10.36 19.96
C ARG A 298 3.30 10.58 19.48
N ASP A 299 3.05 10.43 18.18
CA ASP A 299 1.71 10.61 17.62
C ASP A 299 0.72 9.60 18.20
N THR A 300 1.16 8.37 18.50
CA THR A 300 0.35 7.35 19.18
C THR A 300 -0.09 7.80 20.56
N THR A 301 0.81 8.41 21.34
CA THR A 301 0.53 8.95 22.68
C THR A 301 -0.48 10.10 22.62
N ILE A 302 -0.41 10.98 21.61
CA ILE A 302 -1.43 12.01 21.37
C ILE A 302 -2.81 11.38 21.13
N GLY A 303 -2.84 10.30 20.34
CA GLY A 303 -4.09 9.59 20.07
C GLY A 303 -4.69 8.93 21.32
N GLN A 304 -3.86 8.36 22.18
CA GLN A 304 -4.26 7.73 23.44
C GLN A 304 -4.81 8.77 24.42
N ALA A 305 -4.08 9.88 24.64
CA ALA A 305 -4.55 10.96 25.50
C ALA A 305 -5.91 11.53 25.02
N PHE A 306 -6.11 11.67 23.71
CA PHE A 306 -7.43 12.07 23.20
C PHE A 306 -8.52 11.04 23.48
N ALA A 307 -8.23 9.76 23.33
CA ALA A 307 -9.20 8.70 23.62
C ALA A 307 -9.57 8.69 25.11
N GLU A 308 -8.60 8.82 26.00
CA GLU A 308 -8.82 8.97 27.45
C GLU A 308 -9.72 10.17 27.75
N ALA A 309 -9.43 11.34 27.16
CA ALA A 309 -10.23 12.55 27.35
C ALA A 309 -11.65 12.42 26.79
N ARG A 310 -11.82 11.74 25.66
CA ARG A 310 -13.13 11.41 25.08
C ARG A 310 -13.94 10.51 26.00
N ASP A 311 -13.33 9.44 26.48
CA ASP A 311 -14.01 8.44 27.29
C ASP A 311 -14.41 9.04 28.65
N ALA A 312 -13.52 9.83 29.25
CA ALA A 312 -13.81 10.53 30.49
C ALA A 312 -14.85 11.66 30.33
N ALA A 313 -14.94 12.29 29.16
CA ALA A 313 -16.00 13.24 28.82
C ALA A 313 -17.34 12.57 28.46
N GLY A 314 -17.42 11.22 28.46
CA GLY A 314 -18.64 10.48 28.12
C GLY A 314 -19.06 10.59 26.66
N VAL A 315 -18.14 10.95 25.76
CA VAL A 315 -18.46 11.21 24.35
C VAL A 315 -18.61 9.89 23.58
N THR A 316 -19.83 9.64 23.10
CA THR A 316 -20.16 8.48 22.27
C THR A 316 -21.00 8.90 21.06
N VAL A 317 -21.09 8.03 20.04
CA VAL A 317 -21.96 8.23 18.87
C VAL A 317 -22.80 6.98 18.71
N LYS A 318 -24.13 7.14 18.73
CA LYS A 318 -25.07 6.00 18.73
C LYS A 318 -24.84 5.09 17.52
N GLY A 319 -24.72 3.79 17.77
CA GLY A 319 -24.55 2.78 16.73
C GLY A 319 -23.20 2.83 16.00
N LYS A 320 -22.23 3.62 16.49
CA LYS A 320 -20.93 3.82 15.85
C LYS A 320 -19.79 3.68 16.84
N THR A 321 -18.62 3.36 16.32
CA THR A 321 -17.38 3.45 17.07
C THR A 321 -17.08 4.92 17.42
N PRO A 322 -16.62 5.22 18.65
CA PRO A 322 -16.42 6.59 19.08
C PRO A 322 -15.42 7.38 18.20
N PRO A 323 -15.58 8.71 18.07
CA PRO A 323 -14.65 9.56 17.34
C PRO A 323 -13.21 9.40 17.84
N THR A 324 -12.24 9.56 16.94
CA THR A 324 -10.81 9.51 17.29
C THR A 324 -10.18 10.89 17.07
N PHE A 325 -8.93 11.08 17.48
CA PHE A 325 -8.20 12.33 17.23
C PHE A 325 -8.26 12.78 15.77
N HIS A 326 -8.31 11.84 14.82
CA HIS A 326 -8.42 12.17 13.40
C HIS A 326 -9.72 12.90 13.02
N GLU A 327 -10.78 12.78 13.81
CA GLU A 327 -12.04 13.49 13.57
C GLU A 327 -11.95 14.98 13.91
N LEU A 328 -10.93 15.44 14.65
CA LEU A 328 -10.64 16.87 14.82
C LEU A 328 -10.34 17.54 13.48
N ARG A 329 -9.61 16.86 12.60
CA ARG A 329 -9.37 17.33 11.22
C ARG A 329 -10.68 17.44 10.44
N SER A 330 -11.57 16.45 10.56
CA SER A 330 -12.87 16.49 9.85
C SER A 330 -13.76 17.62 10.37
N LEU A 331 -13.82 17.80 11.70
CA LEU A 331 -14.56 18.89 12.32
C LEU A 331 -13.99 20.26 11.91
N SER A 332 -12.67 20.43 11.98
CA SER A 332 -11.96 21.64 11.55
C SER A 332 -12.34 22.04 10.12
N LEU A 333 -12.26 21.10 9.18
CA LEU A 333 -12.55 21.36 7.78
C LEU A 333 -14.02 21.73 7.52
N ARG A 334 -14.96 21.13 8.27
CA ARG A 334 -16.38 21.51 8.20
C ARG A 334 -16.59 22.93 8.73
N LEU A 335 -16.09 23.23 9.92
CA LEU A 335 -16.25 24.55 10.52
C LEU A 335 -15.59 25.67 9.71
N TYR A 336 -14.40 25.44 9.14
CA TYR A 336 -13.75 26.42 8.25
C TYR A 336 -14.49 26.59 6.93
N HIS A 337 -15.03 25.52 6.37
CA HIS A 337 -15.87 25.59 5.17
C HIS A 337 -17.11 26.45 5.43
N ASP A 338 -17.78 26.26 6.57
CA ASP A 338 -18.94 27.04 6.97
C ASP A 338 -18.60 28.51 7.23
N GLN A 339 -17.34 28.82 7.58
CA GLN A 339 -16.79 30.19 7.68
C GLN A 339 -16.36 30.78 6.32
N GLY A 340 -16.49 30.03 5.21
CA GLY A 340 -16.04 30.48 3.89
C GLY A 340 -14.53 30.39 3.66
N ILE A 341 -13.77 29.75 4.55
CA ILE A 341 -12.34 29.51 4.37
C ILE A 341 -12.11 28.31 3.43
N ASN A 342 -11.10 28.39 2.58
CA ASN A 342 -10.73 27.32 1.67
C ASN A 342 -10.17 26.09 2.42
N ALA A 343 -11.08 25.22 2.86
CA ALA A 343 -10.77 24.00 3.59
C ALA A 343 -9.92 23.01 2.77
N GLN A 344 -10.05 22.98 1.44
CA GLN A 344 -9.24 22.11 0.58
C GLN A 344 -7.76 22.51 0.63
N ALA A 345 -7.47 23.82 0.52
CA ALA A 345 -6.11 24.35 0.62
C ALA A 345 -5.52 24.12 2.03
N LEU A 346 -6.30 24.40 3.09
CA LEU A 346 -5.89 24.14 4.47
C LEU A 346 -5.54 22.67 4.71
N ALA A 347 -6.34 21.77 4.13
CA ALA A 347 -6.10 20.34 4.19
C ALA A 347 -4.86 19.89 3.39
N GLY A 348 -4.39 20.67 2.41
CA GLY A 348 -3.36 20.25 1.45
C GLY A 348 -3.86 19.14 0.50
N HIS A 349 -5.16 19.13 0.18
CA HIS A 349 -5.73 18.14 -0.74
C HIS A 349 -5.65 18.63 -2.19
N LYS A 350 -5.16 17.77 -3.08
CA LYS A 350 -5.08 18.06 -4.53
C LYS A 350 -6.45 18.02 -5.21
N SER A 351 -7.34 17.11 -4.81
CA SER A 351 -8.67 16.95 -5.40
C SER A 351 -9.79 17.33 -4.44
N ALA A 352 -10.88 17.86 -5.00
CA ALA A 352 -12.09 18.22 -4.26
C ALA A 352 -12.79 16.99 -3.65
N ASP A 353 -12.71 15.83 -4.31
CA ASP A 353 -13.28 14.56 -3.84
C ASP A 353 -12.69 14.13 -2.49
N MET A 354 -11.39 14.36 -2.27
CA MET A 354 -10.79 14.07 -0.98
C MET A 354 -11.34 14.96 0.13
N THR A 355 -11.71 16.20 -0.19
CA THR A 355 -12.27 17.16 0.76
C THR A 355 -13.76 16.90 1.03
N SER A 356 -14.53 16.45 0.04
CA SER A 356 -15.95 16.08 0.23
C SER A 356 -16.12 14.95 1.25
N VAL A 357 -15.22 13.96 1.26
CA VAL A 357 -15.21 12.87 2.27
C VAL A 357 -15.04 13.41 3.70
N TYR A 358 -14.39 14.55 3.92
CA TYR A 358 -14.28 15.16 5.26
C TYR A 358 -15.46 16.07 5.62
N ARG A 359 -16.20 16.54 4.61
CA ARG A 359 -17.44 17.33 4.80
C ARG A 359 -18.63 16.46 5.14
N ASP A 360 -18.64 15.21 4.69
CA ASP A 360 -19.72 14.27 4.95
C ASP A 360 -19.89 13.97 6.46
N VAL A 361 -21.05 14.35 7.00
CA VAL A 361 -21.49 14.11 8.39
C VAL A 361 -21.87 12.65 8.65
N ARG A 362 -21.92 11.79 7.61
CA ARG A 362 -22.23 10.35 7.71
C ARG A 362 -23.54 10.05 8.43
N GLY A 363 -24.51 10.95 8.35
CA GLY A 363 -25.78 10.87 9.08
C GLY A 363 -25.66 11.08 10.60
N ASP A 364 -24.52 11.54 11.10
CA ASP A 364 -24.36 11.86 12.54
C ASP A 364 -24.99 13.21 12.92
N GLU A 365 -25.15 14.10 11.96
CA GLU A 365 -25.76 15.42 12.13
C GLU A 365 -26.75 15.69 10.98
N TRP A 366 -27.80 16.45 11.25
CA TRP A 366 -28.73 16.92 10.24
C TRP A 366 -28.09 18.03 9.41
N VAL A 367 -28.16 17.93 8.08
CA VAL A 367 -27.75 19.02 7.18
C VAL A 367 -28.85 20.07 7.17
N LYS A 368 -28.57 21.23 7.77
CA LYS A 368 -29.49 22.37 7.75
C LYS A 368 -29.31 23.16 6.46
N VAL A 369 -30.39 23.38 5.72
CA VAL A 369 -30.40 24.24 4.53
C VAL A 369 -30.67 25.68 4.99
N SER A 370 -29.75 26.60 4.70
CA SER A 370 -29.93 28.03 4.94
C SER A 370 -30.73 28.67 3.81
N ILE A 371 -31.61 29.63 4.16
CA ILE A 371 -32.35 30.48 3.21
C ILE A 371 -31.50 31.70 2.88
#